data_AF-A0A1V2YLI6-F1
#
_entry.id   AF-A0A1V2YLI6-F1
#
_cell.length_a   1.000
_cell.length_b   1.000
_cell.length_c   1.000
_cell.angle_alpha   90.00
_cell.angle_beta   90.00
_cell.angle_gamma   90.00
#
_symmetry.space_group_name_H-M   'P 1'
#
loop_
_entity.id
_entity.type
_entity.pdbx_description
1 polymer ?
#
loop_
_entity_poly.entity_id
_entity_poly.type
_entity_poly.pdbx_seq_one_letter_code
_entity_poly.pdbx_strand_id
1 'polypeptide(L)'
;MDTLIFIISNHTAYINDFYKGEWKKVSFNKRDFYELYCHYDANELIDFLNYPLNYNKFKNTNIIILYDEPIIYQYMYKVKDRFKLANSVTISCLDSAILYYLCLNNLYKNQIILVENVFYKVEISDRFLTLNEVEEEEEYLQIDAMEISKVLIEEKNIELPLNDMDIENINHIFTFNNIDTEFNKCLILSPATITATETPVKKFLEVNDSLIKDSLLRDGTAVKIGDVLFKYYHKVKGFLKTTTTILEKRAEIEGIFFWDNRQDGNVWANKDEVIGEIKIK
;
A
#
# COMPACT_ATOMS: atom_id res chain seq x y z
N MET A 1 -9.33 20.84 -14.26
CA MET A 1 -8.56 19.71 -14.80
C MET A 1 -9.20 18.46 -14.24
N ASP A 2 -9.49 17.47 -15.07
CA ASP A 2 -10.21 16.29 -14.61
C ASP A 2 -9.24 15.39 -13.81
N THR A 3 -9.62 15.11 -12.56
CA THR A 3 -8.77 14.38 -11.62
C THR A 3 -9.60 13.29 -10.95
N LEU A 4 -9.04 12.09 -10.91
CA LEU A 4 -9.61 10.94 -10.26
C LEU A 4 -8.73 10.53 -9.09
N ILE A 5 -9.29 10.55 -7.89
CA ILE A 5 -8.56 10.19 -6.66
C ILE A 5 -9.16 8.91 -6.09
N PHE A 6 -8.35 7.85 -6.09
CA PHE A 6 -8.66 6.59 -5.44
C PHE A 6 -8.06 6.61 -4.03
N ILE A 7 -8.87 6.35 -3.02
CA ILE A 7 -8.42 6.06 -1.65
C ILE A 7 -8.77 4.61 -1.38
N ILE A 8 -7.75 3.79 -1.16
CA ILE A 8 -7.88 2.36 -0.89
C ILE A 8 -7.40 2.10 0.52
N SER A 9 -8.30 1.67 1.41
CA SER A 9 -7.97 1.43 2.82
C SER A 9 -8.84 0.36 3.45
N ASN A 10 -8.25 -0.50 4.31
CA ASN A 10 -8.92 -1.61 5.00
C ASN A 10 -9.88 -2.39 4.09
N HIS A 11 -9.36 -2.77 2.93
CA HIS A 11 -10.10 -3.47 1.88
C HIS A 11 -11.37 -2.74 1.39
N THR A 12 -11.39 -1.42 1.42
CA THR A 12 -12.48 -0.59 0.88
C THR A 12 -11.88 0.41 -0.10
N ALA A 13 -12.58 0.70 -1.20
CA ALA A 13 -12.14 1.71 -2.17
C ALA A 13 -13.14 2.85 -2.28
N TYR A 14 -12.62 4.06 -2.24
CA TYR A 14 -13.34 5.31 -2.41
C TYR A 14 -12.80 6.02 -3.63
N ILE A 15 -13.68 6.31 -4.59
CA ILE A 15 -13.33 6.99 -5.82
C ILE A 15 -13.95 8.37 -5.79
N ASN A 16 -13.10 9.39 -5.82
CA ASN A 16 -13.48 10.79 -5.82
C ASN A 16 -13.14 11.37 -7.20
N ASP A 17 -14.18 11.60 -7.99
CA ASP A 17 -14.10 12.14 -9.35
C ASP A 17 -14.32 13.65 -9.29
N PHE A 18 -13.30 14.42 -9.67
CA PHE A 18 -13.38 15.86 -9.85
C PHE A 18 -13.47 16.18 -11.34
N TYR A 19 -14.69 16.43 -11.80
CA TYR A 19 -14.99 16.67 -13.21
C TYR A 19 -15.74 17.98 -13.37
N LYS A 20 -15.24 18.87 -14.25
CA LYS A 20 -15.86 20.19 -14.54
C LYS A 20 -16.18 21.05 -13.30
N GLY A 21 -15.39 20.91 -12.23
CA GLY A 21 -15.57 21.67 -10.98
C GLY A 21 -16.53 21.05 -9.97
N GLU A 22 -17.07 19.86 -10.26
CA GLU A 22 -17.97 19.14 -9.37
C GLU A 22 -17.31 17.86 -8.83
N TRP A 23 -17.65 17.50 -7.60
CA TRP A 23 -17.17 16.28 -6.95
C TRP A 23 -18.24 15.20 -6.95
N LYS A 24 -17.84 13.98 -7.31
CA LYS A 24 -18.66 12.78 -7.17
C LYS A 24 -17.87 11.71 -6.41
N LYS A 25 -18.44 11.19 -5.32
CA LYS A 25 -17.88 10.07 -4.55
C LYS A 25 -18.61 8.78 -4.91
N VAL A 26 -17.86 7.71 -5.13
CA VAL A 26 -18.34 6.32 -5.23
C VAL A 26 -17.56 5.47 -4.25
N SER A 27 -18.22 4.58 -3.52
CA SER A 27 -17.59 3.71 -2.52
C SER A 27 -17.88 2.24 -2.79
N PHE A 28 -16.90 1.38 -2.56
CA PHE A 28 -16.99 -0.07 -2.71
C PHE A 28 -16.60 -0.76 -1.42
N ASN A 29 -17.53 -1.54 -0.85
CA ASN A 29 -17.39 -2.09 0.49
C ASN A 29 -16.53 -3.36 0.53
N LYS A 30 -15.98 -3.65 1.73
CA LYS A 30 -15.09 -4.78 2.06
C LYS A 30 -15.46 -6.14 1.45
N ARG A 31 -16.74 -6.47 1.35
CA ARG A 31 -17.18 -7.75 0.77
C ARG A 31 -16.83 -7.86 -0.71
N ASP A 32 -17.09 -6.81 -1.47
CA ASP A 32 -16.84 -6.77 -2.92
C ASP A 32 -15.33 -6.80 -3.19
N PHE A 33 -14.56 -6.10 -2.35
CA PHE A 33 -13.12 -6.03 -2.44
C PHE A 33 -12.43 -7.34 -2.04
N TYR A 34 -12.86 -7.99 -0.95
CA TYR A 34 -12.29 -9.28 -0.50
C TYR A 34 -12.51 -10.40 -1.51
N GLU A 35 -13.71 -10.50 -2.10
CA GLU A 35 -14.00 -11.47 -3.15
C GLU A 35 -13.11 -11.25 -4.38
N LEU A 36 -12.85 -10.00 -4.78
CA LEU A 36 -11.93 -9.65 -5.86
C LEU A 36 -10.45 -9.91 -5.51
N TYR A 37 -10.04 -9.67 -4.26
CA TYR A 37 -8.67 -9.92 -3.78
C TYR A 37 -8.31 -11.39 -3.71
N CYS A 38 -9.21 -12.23 -3.19
CA CYS A 38 -8.94 -13.65 -3.00
C CYS A 38 -8.72 -14.40 -4.32
N HIS A 39 -9.19 -13.86 -5.44
CA HIS A 39 -9.07 -14.46 -6.77
C HIS A 39 -7.90 -13.93 -7.61
N TYR A 40 -7.10 -12.98 -7.10
CA TYR A 40 -5.91 -12.41 -7.76
C TYR A 40 -6.16 -11.74 -9.13
N ASP A 41 -7.41 -11.45 -9.52
CA ASP A 41 -7.66 -10.76 -10.79
C ASP A 41 -7.64 -9.24 -10.61
N ALA A 42 -6.43 -8.69 -10.56
CA ALA A 42 -6.22 -7.25 -10.51
C ALA A 42 -6.82 -6.51 -11.72
N ASN A 43 -7.09 -7.19 -12.85
CA ASN A 43 -7.77 -6.55 -13.99
C ASN A 43 -9.24 -6.32 -13.66
N GLU A 44 -9.91 -7.32 -13.08
CA GLU A 44 -11.30 -7.18 -12.63
C GLU A 44 -11.44 -6.06 -11.59
N LEU A 45 -10.46 -5.91 -10.70
CA LEU A 45 -10.41 -4.80 -9.74
C LEU A 45 -10.44 -3.43 -10.44
N ILE A 46 -9.59 -3.20 -11.45
CA ILE A 46 -9.54 -1.92 -12.18
C ILE A 46 -10.81 -1.70 -13.01
N ASP A 47 -11.33 -2.74 -13.65
CA ASP A 47 -12.58 -2.66 -14.40
C ASP A 47 -13.75 -2.32 -13.48
N PHE A 48 -13.81 -2.93 -12.30
CA PHE A 48 -14.79 -2.65 -11.26
C PHE A 48 -14.69 -1.22 -10.72
N LEU A 49 -13.48 -0.76 -10.42
CA LEU A 49 -13.25 0.62 -9.97
C LEU A 49 -13.63 1.65 -11.05
N ASN A 50 -13.42 1.36 -12.34
CA ASN A 50 -13.78 2.27 -13.42
C ASN A 50 -15.28 2.24 -13.78
N TYR A 51 -15.95 1.11 -13.58
CA TYR A 51 -17.31 0.85 -14.07
C TYR A 51 -18.34 1.97 -13.75
N PRO A 52 -18.40 2.54 -12.54
CA PRO A 52 -19.40 3.57 -12.21
C PRO A 52 -19.16 4.93 -12.89
N LEU A 53 -17.95 5.15 -13.43
CA LEU A 53 -17.53 6.42 -14.00
C LEU A 53 -17.40 6.38 -15.52
N ASN A 54 -17.38 5.18 -16.13
CA ASN A 54 -17.30 4.99 -17.58
C ASN A 54 -16.16 5.76 -18.26
N TYR A 55 -15.03 5.96 -17.58
CA TYR A 55 -13.89 6.60 -18.21
C TYR A 55 -13.36 5.70 -19.33
N ASN A 56 -13.08 6.29 -20.49
CA ASN A 56 -12.47 5.59 -21.63
C ASN A 56 -10.98 5.29 -21.32
N LYS A 57 -10.74 4.25 -20.49
CA LYS A 57 -9.41 3.84 -20.03
C LYS A 57 -8.59 4.99 -19.42
N PHE A 58 -9.26 5.83 -18.62
CA PHE A 58 -8.68 7.01 -17.96
C PHE A 58 -8.05 8.04 -18.91
N LYS A 59 -8.45 8.06 -20.19
CA LYS A 59 -7.88 8.95 -21.19
C LYS A 59 -7.94 10.42 -20.77
N ASN A 60 -6.79 11.10 -20.76
CA ASN A 60 -6.63 12.52 -20.41
C ASN A 60 -7.05 12.88 -18.96
N THR A 61 -7.06 11.90 -18.05
CA THR A 61 -7.39 12.10 -16.64
C THR A 61 -6.10 12.08 -15.80
N ASN A 62 -6.01 12.90 -14.76
CA ASN A 62 -4.95 12.79 -13.77
C ASN A 62 -5.41 11.83 -12.68
N ILE A 63 -4.60 10.83 -12.37
CA ILE A 63 -4.96 9.79 -11.42
C ILE A 63 -4.07 9.93 -10.20
N ILE A 64 -4.68 9.99 -9.02
CA ILE A 64 -4.00 9.89 -7.73
C ILE A 64 -4.53 8.64 -7.04
N ILE A 65 -3.65 7.75 -6.60
CA ILE A 65 -3.99 6.54 -5.86
C ILE A 65 -3.31 6.61 -4.50
N LEU A 66 -4.12 6.64 -3.45
CA LEU A 66 -3.70 6.63 -2.07
C LEU A 66 -4.01 5.27 -1.47
N TYR A 67 -3.04 4.69 -0.76
CA TYR A 67 -3.19 3.37 -0.16
C TYR A 67 -2.49 3.29 1.20
N ASP A 68 -2.97 2.40 2.07
CA ASP A 68 -2.41 2.08 3.38
C ASP A 68 -1.62 0.75 3.36
N GLU A 69 -2.02 -0.20 2.51
CA GLU A 69 -1.39 -1.52 2.42
C GLU A 69 -0.44 -1.67 1.21
N PRO A 70 0.84 -2.03 1.39
CA PRO A 70 1.80 -2.20 0.29
C PRO A 70 1.38 -3.16 -0.83
N ILE A 71 0.49 -4.12 -0.52
CA ILE A 71 -0.07 -5.06 -1.51
C ILE A 71 -0.87 -4.36 -2.61
N ILE A 72 -1.46 -3.19 -2.31
CA ILE A 72 -2.19 -2.39 -3.29
C ILE A 72 -1.25 -1.93 -4.40
N TYR A 73 -0.05 -1.47 -4.06
CA TYR A 73 0.96 -1.09 -5.06
C TYR A 73 1.29 -2.25 -5.99
N GLN A 74 1.50 -3.46 -5.46
CA GLN A 74 1.78 -4.62 -6.30
C GLN A 74 0.64 -4.92 -7.29
N TYR A 75 -0.62 -4.81 -6.85
CA TYR A 75 -1.75 -5.00 -7.75
C TYR A 75 -1.79 -3.93 -8.84
N MET A 76 -1.60 -2.66 -8.49
CA MET A 76 -1.54 -1.56 -9.46
C MET A 76 -0.39 -1.74 -10.45
N TYR A 77 0.77 -2.21 -9.97
CA TYR A 77 1.93 -2.51 -10.81
C TYR A 77 1.62 -3.57 -11.87
N LYS A 78 0.91 -4.66 -11.50
CA LYS A 78 0.54 -5.76 -12.42
C LYS A 78 -0.37 -5.30 -13.55
N VAL A 79 -1.14 -4.25 -13.32
CA VAL A 79 -2.11 -3.69 -14.28
C VAL A 79 -1.71 -2.30 -14.77
N LYS A 80 -0.45 -1.88 -14.58
CA LYS A 80 0.02 -0.53 -14.89
C LYS A 80 -0.38 -0.07 -16.30
N ASP A 81 -0.34 -0.98 -17.26
CA ASP A 81 -0.71 -0.74 -18.67
C ASP A 81 -2.12 -0.17 -18.87
N ARG A 82 -3.03 -0.37 -17.91
CA ARG A 82 -4.38 0.21 -17.90
C ARG A 82 -4.37 1.73 -17.76
N PHE A 83 -3.31 2.30 -17.21
CA PHE A 83 -3.15 3.74 -16.99
C PHE A 83 -2.38 4.45 -18.12
N LYS A 84 -1.97 3.74 -19.19
CA LYS A 84 -1.17 4.30 -20.30
C LYS A 84 -1.78 5.52 -21.00
N LEU A 85 -3.10 5.69 -20.92
CA LEU A 85 -3.80 6.83 -21.54
C LEU A 85 -4.09 7.98 -20.55
N ALA A 86 -3.78 7.79 -19.27
CA ALA A 86 -3.87 8.85 -18.27
C ALA A 86 -2.90 9.98 -18.59
N ASN A 87 -3.27 11.20 -18.22
CA ASN A 87 -2.38 12.35 -18.34
C ASN A 87 -1.22 12.25 -17.33
N SER A 88 -1.55 11.80 -16.11
CA SER A 88 -0.59 11.50 -15.05
C SER A 88 -1.12 10.38 -14.16
N VAL A 89 -0.22 9.69 -13.48
CA VAL A 89 -0.53 8.71 -12.44
C VAL A 89 0.42 8.96 -11.29
N THR A 90 -0.13 9.17 -10.10
CA THR A 90 0.64 9.25 -8.86
C THR A 90 0.12 8.24 -7.87
N ILE A 91 1.02 7.51 -7.21
CA ILE A 91 0.73 6.54 -6.18
C ILE A 91 1.47 6.95 -4.91
N SER A 92 0.75 7.12 -3.81
CA SER A 92 1.32 7.62 -2.56
C SER A 92 0.64 7.02 -1.33
N CYS A 93 1.26 7.19 -0.16
CA CYS A 93 0.72 6.70 1.10
C CYS A 93 -0.50 7.52 1.53
N LEU A 94 -1.55 6.84 2.00
CA LEU A 94 -2.76 7.48 2.51
C LEU A 94 -2.49 8.32 3.76
N ASP A 95 -1.63 7.84 4.67
CA ASP A 95 -1.30 8.51 5.93
C ASP A 95 -0.78 9.93 5.72
N SER A 96 0.14 10.13 4.78
CA SER A 96 0.69 11.45 4.46
C SER A 96 -0.39 12.40 3.95
N ALA A 97 -1.38 11.91 3.19
CA ALA A 97 -2.51 12.70 2.71
C ALA A 97 -3.50 13.06 3.83
N ILE A 98 -3.77 12.12 4.76
CA ILE A 98 -4.57 12.40 5.96
C ILE A 98 -3.88 13.48 6.80
N LEU A 99 -2.60 13.31 7.09
CA LEU A 99 -1.80 14.27 7.85
C LEU A 99 -1.78 15.66 7.19
N TYR A 100 -1.65 15.71 5.86
CA TYR A 100 -1.76 16.95 5.09
C TYR A 100 -3.11 17.65 5.33
N TYR A 101 -4.21 16.91 5.17
CA TYR A 101 -5.56 17.41 5.41
C TYR A 101 -5.73 17.96 6.84
N LEU A 102 -5.28 17.21 7.85
CA LEU A 102 -5.38 17.63 9.25
C LEU A 102 -4.62 18.93 9.51
N CYS A 103 -3.40 19.04 8.98
CA CYS A 103 -2.58 20.24 9.13
C CYS A 103 -3.24 21.47 8.51
N LEU A 104 -3.71 21.37 7.25
CA LEU A 104 -4.34 22.48 6.54
C LEU A 104 -5.58 23.02 7.25
N ASN A 105 -6.31 22.14 7.94
CA ASN A 105 -7.55 22.49 8.64
C ASN A 105 -7.37 22.72 10.14
N ASN A 106 -6.14 22.66 10.66
CA ASN A 106 -5.84 22.77 12.10
C ASN A 106 -6.57 21.73 12.98
N LEU A 107 -6.73 20.50 12.48
CA LEU A 107 -7.46 19.38 13.10
C LEU A 107 -6.55 18.30 13.69
N TYR A 108 -5.34 18.65 14.15
CA TYR A 108 -4.32 17.66 14.53
C TYR A 108 -4.01 17.59 16.04
N LYS A 109 -4.87 18.15 16.89
CA LYS A 109 -4.63 18.24 18.34
C LYS A 109 -5.05 16.95 19.05
N ASN A 110 -4.10 16.02 19.26
CA ASN A 110 -4.21 14.83 20.11
C ASN A 110 -5.63 14.25 20.20
N GLN A 111 -6.14 13.83 19.05
CA GLN A 111 -7.51 13.37 18.91
C GLN A 111 -7.56 12.07 18.14
N ILE A 112 -8.65 11.35 18.33
CA ILE A 112 -8.99 10.17 17.54
C ILE A 112 -9.79 10.64 16.34
N ILE A 113 -9.41 10.17 15.16
CA ILE A 113 -10.11 10.44 13.91
C ILE A 113 -10.63 9.12 13.34
N LEU A 114 -11.79 9.17 12.71
CA LEU A 114 -12.31 8.09 11.89
C LEU A 114 -12.20 8.53 10.43
N VAL A 115 -11.32 7.88 9.67
CA VAL A 115 -11.28 8.05 8.22
C VAL A 115 -12.04 6.88 7.62
N GLU A 116 -13.29 7.17 7.26
CA GLU A 116 -14.30 6.22 6.81
C GLU A 116 -14.57 5.05 7.78
N ASN A 117 -13.70 4.04 7.83
CA ASN A 117 -13.86 2.81 8.62
C ASN A 117 -12.62 2.45 9.45
N VAL A 118 -11.60 3.31 9.49
CA VAL A 118 -10.37 3.08 10.24
C VAL A 118 -10.18 4.20 11.25
N PHE A 119 -9.96 3.80 12.51
CA PHE A 119 -9.69 4.72 13.59
C PHE A 119 -8.19 4.96 13.70
N TYR A 120 -7.82 6.24 13.75
CA TYR A 120 -6.44 6.65 13.95
C TYR A 120 -6.33 7.56 15.15
N LYS A 121 -5.30 7.36 15.95
CA LYS A 121 -4.86 8.32 16.95
C LYS A 121 -3.81 9.23 16.34
N VAL A 122 -4.08 10.54 16.36
CA VAL A 122 -3.14 11.57 15.91
C VAL A 122 -2.24 11.94 17.10
N GLU A 123 -0.94 11.73 16.96
CA GLU A 123 0.04 12.02 18.02
C GLU A 123 1.19 12.87 17.51
N ILE A 124 1.76 13.68 18.40
CA ILE A 124 3.02 14.38 18.14
C ILE A 124 4.16 13.55 18.72
N SER A 125 4.99 12.97 17.84
CA SER A 125 6.23 12.27 18.19
C SER A 125 7.41 13.08 17.66
N ASP A 126 8.38 13.40 18.51
CA ASP A 126 9.59 14.14 18.12
C ASP A 126 9.35 15.43 17.30
N ARG A 127 8.26 16.16 17.62
CA ARG A 127 7.77 17.39 16.96
C ARG A 127 7.01 17.19 15.65
N PHE A 128 6.88 15.96 15.16
CA PHE A 128 6.15 15.62 13.96
C PHE A 128 4.82 14.96 14.30
N LEU A 129 3.82 15.17 13.45
CA LEU A 129 2.58 14.43 13.53
C LEU A 129 2.77 13.00 13.02
N THR A 130 2.07 12.09 13.67
CA THR A 130 2.03 10.66 13.33
C THR A 130 0.60 10.16 13.45
N LEU A 131 0.26 9.14 12.65
CA LEU A 131 -0.99 8.41 12.72
C LEU A 131 -0.69 7.00 13.21
N ASN A 132 -1.40 6.58 14.25
CA ASN A 132 -1.36 5.21 14.75
C ASN A 132 -2.77 4.64 14.64
N GLU A 133 -2.94 3.54 13.92
CA GLU A 133 -4.22 2.82 13.89
C GLU A 133 -4.58 2.34 15.31
N VAL A 134 -5.84 2.50 15.69
CA VAL A 134 -6.37 2.11 17.00
C VAL A 134 -7.69 1.35 16.84
N GLU A 135 -8.13 0.68 17.91
CA GLU A 135 -9.45 0.05 17.94
C GLU A 135 -10.57 1.10 17.88
N GLU A 136 -11.81 0.63 17.69
CA GLU A 136 -13.00 1.48 17.66
C GLU A 136 -13.17 2.24 18.98
N GLU A 137 -13.43 3.55 18.87
CA GLU A 137 -13.51 4.47 19.99
C GLU A 137 -14.81 5.28 19.93
N GLU A 138 -15.39 5.63 21.08
CA GLU A 138 -16.69 6.30 21.14
C GLU A 138 -16.60 7.80 20.78
N GLU A 139 -15.49 8.45 21.11
CA GLU A 139 -15.25 9.87 20.87
C GLU A 139 -14.22 10.07 19.75
N TYR A 140 -14.68 10.51 18.58
CA TYR A 140 -13.82 10.71 17.41
C TYR A 140 -14.31 11.84 16.51
N LEU A 141 -13.39 12.34 15.66
CA LEU A 141 -13.71 13.21 14.53
C LEU A 141 -13.82 12.39 13.25
N GLN A 142 -15.00 12.37 12.63
CA GLN A 142 -15.19 11.74 11.32
C GLN A 142 -14.61 12.62 10.21
N ILE A 143 -13.85 12.00 9.31
CA ILE A 143 -13.28 12.63 8.11
C ILE A 143 -13.64 11.77 6.91
N ASP A 144 -14.34 12.39 5.94
CA ASP A 144 -14.67 11.72 4.69
C ASP A 144 -13.48 11.78 3.71
N ALA A 145 -13.25 10.69 2.98
CA ALA A 145 -12.27 10.55 1.90
C ALA A 145 -12.36 11.66 0.84
N MET A 146 -13.57 12.19 0.61
CA MET A 146 -13.78 13.31 -0.31
C MET A 146 -13.16 14.62 0.22
N GLU A 147 -13.17 14.87 1.53
CA GLU A 147 -12.54 16.04 2.13
C GLU A 147 -11.00 15.99 2.02
N ILE A 148 -10.42 14.79 2.21
CA ILE A 148 -8.99 14.54 1.94
C ILE A 148 -8.70 14.79 0.45
N SER A 149 -9.54 14.28 -0.45
CA SER A 149 -9.36 14.44 -1.90
C SER A 149 -9.38 15.92 -2.35
N LYS A 150 -10.23 16.75 -1.74
CA LYS A 150 -10.33 18.19 -2.05
C LYS A 150 -9.02 18.93 -1.84
N VAL A 151 -8.31 18.64 -0.74
CA VAL A 151 -7.05 19.34 -0.44
C VAL A 151 -5.90 18.95 -1.37
N LEU A 152 -5.99 17.82 -2.07
CA LEU A 152 -4.96 17.33 -2.99
C LEU A 152 -5.07 17.92 -4.40
N ILE A 153 -6.12 18.69 -4.69
CA ILE A 153 -6.26 19.43 -5.96
C ILE A 153 -5.84 20.90 -5.79
N GLU A 154 -5.86 21.40 -4.56
CA GLU A 154 -5.47 22.78 -4.22
C GLU A 154 -4.11 22.77 -3.53
N GLU A 155 -3.02 22.87 -4.31
CA GLU A 155 -1.69 23.00 -3.74
C GLU A 155 -1.62 24.20 -2.79
N LYS A 156 -1.32 23.94 -1.52
CA LYS A 156 -1.15 24.96 -0.48
C LYS A 156 0.26 24.89 0.07
N ASN A 157 1.01 25.97 -0.16
CA ASN A 157 2.33 26.19 0.43
C ASN A 157 2.17 26.63 1.89
N ILE A 158 2.17 25.65 2.80
CA ILE A 158 2.14 25.89 4.24
C ILE A 158 3.31 25.12 4.84
N GLU A 159 3.97 25.70 5.85
CA GLU A 159 4.95 25.00 6.66
C GLU A 159 4.19 24.05 7.59
N LEU A 160 4.29 22.75 7.35
CA LEU A 160 3.51 21.73 8.06
C LEU A 160 4.39 21.01 9.08
N PRO A 161 3.86 20.66 10.27
CA PRO A 161 4.57 19.86 11.28
C PRO A 161 4.66 18.38 10.87
N LEU A 162 5.16 18.10 9.67
CA LEU A 162 5.31 16.79 9.07
C LEU A 162 6.78 16.44 8.94
N ASN A 163 7.10 15.15 8.98
CA ASN A 163 8.46 14.70 8.74
C ASN A 163 8.82 14.78 7.24
N ASP A 164 10.11 14.63 6.93
CA ASP A 164 10.61 14.76 5.54
C ASP A 164 9.98 13.76 4.58
N MET A 165 9.67 12.54 5.04
CA MET A 165 9.07 11.49 4.21
C MET A 165 7.61 11.83 3.85
N ASP A 166 6.84 12.34 4.80
CA ASP A 166 5.47 12.81 4.53
C ASP A 166 5.47 14.00 3.57
N ILE A 167 6.41 14.93 3.74
CA ILE A 167 6.58 16.08 2.83
C ILE A 167 6.94 15.59 1.42
N GLU A 168 7.86 14.63 1.28
CA GLU A 168 8.22 14.03 0.00
C GLU A 168 7.01 13.37 -0.66
N ASN A 169 6.24 12.57 0.09
CA ASN A 169 5.03 11.91 -0.40
C ASN A 169 3.96 12.92 -0.86
N ILE A 170 3.79 14.03 -0.15
CA ILE A 170 2.85 15.10 -0.51
C ILE A 170 3.32 15.83 -1.77
N ASN A 171 4.61 16.20 -1.83
CA ASN A 171 5.18 16.84 -3.02
C ASN A 171 5.05 15.92 -4.25
N HIS A 172 5.31 14.62 -4.08
CA HIS A 172 5.13 13.61 -5.13
C HIS A 172 3.72 13.61 -5.71
N ILE A 173 2.68 13.73 -4.86
CA ILE A 173 1.27 13.84 -5.30
C ILE A 173 1.08 15.02 -6.28
N PHE A 174 1.73 16.15 -6.03
CA PHE A 174 1.64 17.34 -6.87
C PHE A 174 2.58 17.33 -8.10
N THR A 175 3.44 16.31 -8.26
CA THR A 175 4.50 16.32 -9.28
C THR A 175 4.04 15.83 -10.68
N PHE A 176 2.77 15.46 -10.88
CA PHE A 176 2.22 14.97 -12.17
C PHE A 176 3.12 13.95 -12.89
N ASN A 177 3.35 12.80 -12.25
CA ASN A 177 4.23 11.77 -12.80
C ASN A 177 3.62 11.05 -14.00
N ASN A 178 4.49 10.58 -14.90
CA ASN A 178 4.09 9.65 -15.94
C ASN A 178 4.14 8.21 -15.42
N ILE A 179 3.45 7.31 -16.13
CA ILE A 179 3.35 5.90 -15.76
C ILE A 179 4.72 5.21 -15.61
N ASP A 180 5.70 5.51 -16.46
CA ASP A 180 7.00 4.83 -16.44
C ASP A 180 7.84 5.27 -15.25
N THR A 181 7.72 6.55 -14.85
CA THR A 181 8.36 7.09 -13.65
C THR A 181 7.72 6.55 -12.38
N GLU A 182 6.39 6.42 -12.35
CA GLU A 182 5.63 5.98 -11.16
C GLU A 182 5.83 4.48 -10.88
N PHE A 183 5.87 3.66 -11.94
CA PHE A 183 6.07 2.21 -11.86
C PHE A 183 7.50 1.78 -12.23
N ASN A 184 8.50 2.56 -11.82
CA ASN A 184 9.92 2.28 -12.10
C ASN A 184 10.51 1.14 -11.24
N LYS A 185 9.76 0.64 -10.27
CA LYS A 185 10.16 -0.44 -9.37
C LYS A 185 8.99 -1.39 -9.08
N CYS A 186 9.31 -2.62 -8.69
CA CYS A 186 8.34 -3.58 -8.18
C CYS A 186 8.68 -3.88 -6.72
N LEU A 187 7.72 -3.67 -5.81
CA LEU A 187 7.90 -4.04 -4.41
C LEU A 187 7.87 -5.56 -4.26
N ILE A 188 8.70 -6.09 -3.37
CA ILE A 188 8.71 -7.49 -2.98
C ILE A 188 8.12 -7.57 -1.57
N LEU A 189 6.96 -8.22 -1.46
CA LEU A 189 6.29 -8.45 -0.20
C LEU A 189 6.62 -9.83 0.36
N SER A 190 6.66 -9.93 1.68
CA SER A 190 6.78 -11.21 2.36
C SER A 190 5.51 -12.03 2.18
N PRO A 191 5.60 -13.31 1.75
CA PRO A 191 4.42 -14.15 1.51
C PRO A 191 3.75 -14.63 2.82
N ALA A 192 4.44 -14.53 3.95
CA ALA A 192 4.01 -14.98 5.26
C ALA A 192 4.73 -14.19 6.36
N THR A 193 4.33 -14.37 7.61
CA THR A 193 5.15 -13.93 8.75
C THR A 193 6.29 -14.91 8.93
N ILE A 194 7.50 -14.50 8.59
CA ILE A 194 8.71 -15.33 8.59
C ILE A 194 9.58 -14.94 9.77
N THR A 195 10.00 -15.94 10.55
CA THR A 195 10.90 -15.78 11.68
C THR A 195 12.37 -15.92 11.26
N ALA A 196 13.27 -15.20 11.94
CA ALA A 196 14.71 -15.27 11.67
C ALA A 196 15.35 -16.59 12.11
N THR A 197 14.71 -17.32 13.01
CA THR A 197 15.15 -18.62 13.53
C THR A 197 13.96 -19.54 13.71
N GLU A 198 14.15 -20.85 13.48
CA GLU A 198 13.12 -21.84 13.77
C GLU A 198 12.59 -21.71 15.20
N THR A 199 11.28 -21.53 15.33
CA THR A 199 10.61 -21.56 16.62
C THR A 199 9.87 -22.89 16.81
N PRO A 200 9.83 -23.46 18.02
CA PRO A 200 9.15 -24.74 18.25
C PRO A 200 7.64 -24.58 18.10
N VAL A 201 7.02 -25.44 17.29
CA VAL A 201 5.56 -25.45 17.06
C VAL A 201 4.85 -26.12 18.24
N LYS A 202 4.18 -25.34 19.08
CA LYS A 202 3.63 -25.81 20.37
C LYS A 202 2.19 -26.32 20.24
N LYS A 203 1.35 -25.67 19.42
CA LYS A 203 -0.10 -25.91 19.29
C LYS A 203 -0.45 -26.73 18.05
N PHE A 204 -1.64 -27.32 18.05
CA PHE A 204 -2.22 -28.03 16.90
C PHE A 204 -2.69 -27.04 15.83
N LEU A 205 -2.50 -27.35 14.54
CA LEU A 205 -2.72 -26.47 13.38
C LEU A 205 -1.90 -25.17 13.39
N GLU A 206 -0.80 -25.15 14.14
CA GLU A 206 0.12 -24.02 14.11
C GLU A 206 1.03 -24.11 12.88
N VAL A 207 1.09 -23.00 12.16
CA VAL A 207 1.97 -22.76 11.01
C VAL A 207 3.16 -21.94 11.49
N ASN A 208 4.36 -22.35 11.08
CA ASN A 208 5.60 -21.71 11.46
C ASN A 208 6.49 -21.58 10.24
N ASP A 209 6.73 -20.35 9.82
CA ASP A 209 7.61 -20.03 8.71
C ASP A 209 8.94 -19.47 9.23
N SER A 210 10.05 -20.03 8.74
CA SER A 210 11.39 -19.62 9.17
C SER A 210 12.36 -19.45 8.00
N LEU A 211 13.13 -18.37 8.05
CA LEU A 211 14.04 -17.99 6.97
C LEU A 211 15.20 -18.98 6.84
N ILE A 212 15.52 -19.38 5.61
CA ILE A 212 16.77 -20.05 5.27
C ILE A 212 17.80 -18.96 4.95
N LYS A 213 18.56 -18.50 5.96
CA LYS A 213 19.46 -17.32 5.84
C LYS A 213 20.44 -17.41 4.67
N ASP A 214 21.03 -18.58 4.44
CA ASP A 214 22.01 -18.78 3.36
C ASP A 214 21.39 -18.78 1.95
N SER A 215 20.06 -18.70 1.86
CA SER A 215 19.34 -18.60 0.59
C SER A 215 19.05 -17.17 0.15
N LEU A 216 19.32 -16.17 1.01
CA LEU A 216 19.13 -14.77 0.68
C LEU A 216 19.99 -14.39 -0.52
N LEU A 217 19.35 -13.87 -1.57
CA LEU A 217 20.05 -13.28 -2.69
C LEU A 217 20.88 -12.07 -2.23
N ARG A 218 22.06 -11.89 -2.81
CA ARG A 218 22.91 -10.74 -2.49
C ARG A 218 22.24 -9.44 -2.92
N ASP A 219 22.33 -8.42 -2.09
CA ASP A 219 21.85 -7.07 -2.41
C ASP A 219 22.53 -6.49 -3.67
N GLY A 220 21.77 -5.77 -4.50
CA GLY A 220 22.22 -5.21 -5.77
C GLY A 220 22.41 -6.24 -6.90
N THR A 221 21.88 -7.46 -6.75
CA THR A 221 21.99 -8.51 -7.77
C THR A 221 21.02 -8.27 -8.92
N ALA A 222 21.48 -8.46 -10.16
CA ALA A 222 20.61 -8.49 -11.33
C ALA A 222 19.83 -9.81 -11.39
N VAL A 223 18.51 -9.72 -11.53
CA VAL A 223 17.59 -10.87 -11.51
C VAL A 223 16.75 -10.92 -12.78
N LYS A 224 16.37 -12.13 -13.19
CA LYS A 224 15.38 -12.41 -14.23
C LYS A 224 14.10 -12.98 -13.62
N ILE A 225 13.01 -12.92 -14.39
CA ILE A 225 11.73 -13.54 -14.01
C ILE A 225 11.96 -15.02 -13.67
N GLY A 226 11.52 -15.42 -12.47
CA GLY A 226 11.66 -16.78 -11.96
C GLY A 226 12.91 -17.04 -11.12
N ASP A 227 13.88 -16.14 -11.08
CA ASP A 227 15.05 -16.28 -10.20
C ASP A 227 14.63 -16.30 -8.74
N VAL A 228 15.27 -17.13 -7.92
CA VAL A 228 14.95 -17.24 -6.49
C VAL A 228 15.59 -16.06 -5.74
N LEU A 229 14.75 -15.32 -5.01
CA LEU A 229 15.18 -14.20 -4.16
C LEU A 229 15.56 -14.69 -2.75
N PHE A 230 14.76 -15.59 -2.19
CA PHE A 230 15.05 -16.28 -0.93
C PHE A 230 14.16 -17.52 -0.78
N LYS A 231 14.50 -18.35 0.20
CA LYS A 231 13.76 -19.54 0.60
C LYS A 231 13.44 -19.51 2.09
N TYR A 232 12.35 -20.17 2.46
CA TYR A 232 11.94 -20.34 3.85
C TYR A 232 11.35 -21.73 4.06
N TYR A 233 11.49 -22.24 5.28
CA TYR A 233 10.77 -23.43 5.71
C TYR A 233 9.34 -23.06 6.02
N HIS A 234 8.40 -23.84 5.51
CA HIS A 234 6.99 -23.81 5.86
C HIS A 234 6.65 -25.06 6.66
N LYS A 235 6.37 -24.88 7.96
CA LYS A 235 6.15 -25.99 8.90
C LYS A 235 4.73 -25.95 9.42
N VAL A 236 3.97 -27.02 9.15
CA VAL A 236 2.58 -27.16 9.59
C VAL A 236 2.47 -28.34 10.54
N LYS A 237 1.98 -28.10 11.76
CA LYS A 237 1.73 -29.17 12.73
C LYS A 237 0.29 -29.66 12.62
N GLY A 238 0.12 -30.82 11.98
CA GLY A 238 -1.13 -31.56 11.96
C GLY A 238 -1.33 -32.41 13.21
N PHE A 239 -2.42 -33.19 13.22
CA PHE A 239 -2.87 -33.93 14.41
C PHE A 239 -1.93 -35.10 14.73
N LEU A 240 -1.36 -35.72 13.69
CA LEU A 240 -0.53 -36.93 13.79
C LEU A 240 0.91 -36.71 13.30
N LYS A 241 1.17 -35.62 12.55
CA LYS A 241 2.46 -35.39 11.91
C LYS A 241 2.73 -33.90 11.72
N THR A 242 4.00 -33.53 11.83
CA THR A 242 4.49 -32.22 11.37
C THR A 242 5.04 -32.38 9.95
N THR A 243 4.59 -31.53 9.04
CA THR A 243 5.10 -31.45 7.67
C THR A 243 5.97 -30.22 7.54
N THR A 244 7.14 -30.35 6.92
CA THR A 244 8.03 -29.23 6.60
C THR A 244 8.33 -29.25 5.11
N THR A 245 8.05 -28.15 4.43
CA THR A 245 8.35 -27.93 3.01
C THR A 245 9.22 -26.69 2.85
N ILE A 246 10.07 -26.66 1.83
CA ILE A 246 10.81 -25.45 1.46
C ILE A 246 10.00 -24.71 0.41
N LEU A 247 9.70 -23.44 0.68
CA LEU A 247 9.05 -22.54 -0.27
C LEU A 247 10.06 -21.50 -0.76
N GLU A 248 9.85 -21.01 -1.98
CA GLU A 248 10.76 -20.07 -2.65
C GLU A 248 9.98 -18.83 -3.07
N LYS A 249 10.47 -17.63 -2.70
CA LYS A 249 10.01 -16.39 -3.31
C LYS A 249 10.86 -16.15 -4.55
N ARG A 250 10.18 -15.96 -5.69
CA ARG A 250 10.82 -15.73 -6.99
C ARG A 250 10.60 -14.30 -7.46
N ALA A 251 11.53 -13.81 -8.27
CA ALA A 251 11.40 -12.54 -8.95
C ALA A 251 10.26 -12.59 -9.97
N GLU A 252 9.35 -11.64 -9.90
CA GLU A 252 8.22 -11.49 -10.83
C GLU A 252 8.59 -10.64 -12.06
N ILE A 253 9.69 -9.89 -11.97
CA ILE A 253 10.20 -9.02 -13.03
C ILE A 253 11.72 -9.14 -13.18
N GLU A 254 12.25 -8.67 -14.31
CA GLU A 254 13.68 -8.48 -14.52
C GLU A 254 14.14 -7.10 -14.00
N GLY A 255 15.32 -7.03 -13.38
CA GLY A 255 15.85 -5.77 -12.85
C GLY A 255 17.02 -5.95 -11.88
N ILE A 256 17.25 -4.94 -11.04
CA ILE A 256 18.23 -5.00 -9.93
C ILE A 256 17.48 -5.07 -8.61
N PHE A 257 17.74 -6.12 -7.84
CA PHE A 257 17.09 -6.38 -6.56
C PHE A 257 17.82 -5.70 -5.39
N PHE A 258 17.06 -5.09 -4.49
CA PHE A 258 17.53 -4.46 -3.25
C PHE A 258 16.66 -4.91 -2.07
N TRP A 259 17.28 -5.24 -0.93
CA TRP A 259 16.59 -5.52 0.33
C TRP A 259 16.14 -4.23 1.02
N ASP A 260 14.98 -4.25 1.68
CA ASP A 260 14.65 -3.27 2.71
C ASP A 260 15.34 -3.70 4.02
N ASN A 261 16.22 -2.87 4.56
CA ASN A 261 17.07 -3.22 5.69
C ASN A 261 16.32 -3.04 7.01
N ARG A 262 15.40 -3.96 7.32
CA ARG A 262 14.73 -4.01 8.63
C ARG A 262 14.76 -5.42 9.17
N GLN A 263 15.30 -5.58 10.37
CA GLN A 263 15.12 -6.79 11.19
C GLN A 263 14.51 -6.33 12.51
N ASP A 264 13.33 -6.85 12.84
CA ASP A 264 12.69 -6.61 14.12
C ASP A 264 12.77 -7.85 15.02
N GLY A 265 13.83 -7.90 15.83
CA GLY A 265 14.03 -8.96 16.81
C GLY A 265 14.04 -10.36 16.18
N ASN A 266 13.09 -11.21 16.58
CA ASN A 266 12.98 -12.60 16.11
C ASN A 266 12.14 -12.75 14.83
N VAL A 267 11.35 -11.75 14.47
CA VAL A 267 10.57 -11.74 13.23
C VAL A 267 11.46 -11.13 12.16
N TRP A 268 11.68 -11.87 11.07
CA TRP A 268 12.42 -11.36 9.94
C TRP A 268 11.55 -10.45 9.07
N ALA A 269 10.31 -10.87 8.81
CA ALA A 269 9.30 -10.06 8.11
C ALA A 269 7.89 -10.54 8.45
N ASN A 270 6.94 -9.63 8.57
CA ASN A 270 5.51 -9.93 8.68
C ASN A 270 4.92 -10.22 7.30
N LYS A 271 3.80 -10.95 7.26
CA LYS A 271 3.07 -11.17 6.00
C LYS A 271 2.70 -9.82 5.38
N ASP A 272 2.86 -9.73 4.05
CA ASP A 272 2.53 -8.57 3.23
C ASP A 272 3.41 -7.32 3.52
N GLU A 273 4.41 -7.44 4.39
CA GLU A 273 5.44 -6.41 4.63
C GLU A 273 6.40 -6.30 3.44
N VAL A 274 6.83 -5.08 3.13
CA VAL A 274 7.86 -4.83 2.11
C VAL A 274 9.20 -5.33 2.63
N ILE A 275 9.76 -6.32 1.95
CA ILE A 275 11.09 -6.87 2.27
C ILE A 275 12.15 -6.45 1.27
N GLY A 276 11.76 -5.84 0.15
CA GLY A 276 12.70 -5.31 -0.83
C GLY A 276 12.00 -4.78 -2.06
N GLU A 277 12.79 -4.41 -3.06
CA GLU A 277 12.32 -3.90 -4.34
C GLU A 277 13.20 -4.39 -5.50
N ILE A 278 12.60 -4.54 -6.68
CA ILE A 278 13.34 -4.72 -7.93
C ILE A 278 13.20 -3.44 -8.74
N LYS A 279 14.29 -2.72 -8.96
CA LYS A 279 14.34 -1.55 -9.84
C LYS A 279 14.47 -1.99 -11.28
N ILE A 280 13.59 -1.47 -12.14
CA ILE A 280 13.60 -1.73 -13.58
C ILE A 280 14.78 -0.95 -14.19
N LYS A 281 15.52 -1.59 -15.09
CA LYS A 281 16.59 -0.94 -15.85
C LYS A 281 16.08 -0.15 -17.05
#